data_AF-J3L9W7-F1
#
_entry.id   AF-J3L9W7-F1
#
_cell.length_a   1.000
_cell.length_b   1.000
_cell.length_c   1.000
_cell.angle_alpha   90.00
_cell.angle_beta   90.00
_cell.angle_gamma   90.00
#
_symmetry.space_group_name_H-M   'P 1'
#
loop_
_entity.id
_entity.type
_entity.pdbx_description
1 polymer ?
#
loop_
_entity_poly.entity_id
_entity_poly.type
_entity_poly.pdbx_seq_one_letter_code
_entity_poly.pdbx_strand_id
1 'polypeptide(L)'
;MGALRASRFGRWMLWSPSMASTHDLVTQNFAKLPVGVVCVAGVQFRGRGRSKNVWESPAGCLMFSFTSQMEDARKLPLMQYVVCLAMTEAIKELCCYKGLPELEVKIKWPNDLYLKGLKVGGILCTSSYQPKVYNICTGIGLNVDNKEPTTCLNAALKEMKANSPTLKREDILASFFNKFEVLFEIFSNEGFQALEEQYYNSWLHSAVHPWVKRVKGGFQTLTWECLGVGVVLGQKVVVQDGPEAQRADSVVTIQGLTPAGYLYAIGEDGKSYELHPDGNRVSEKEDGNIVSLPATHLSSALAILSHHRAAAGRSPGNRAKLMAADDSVVSARWLHEQLGQPDVKVLDASWYMPVENRDPWQEYQVARIPGALFFDIDGIIDKTTDLPHMLPSEEAFAAAVSALDIKNHDKVIVYDGKGFFSAPRVWWMFRVYGHNKVWVLDGGLPQWRASGFDIESNCPAYAILKAKAANSAVEMVYNGQLSSAVTFQTQFQPHLFWTLEKVKHNMAAQTHQQVDARPKGRFDGVAPEPREGVRSGHIPGTASVPFAEMFDGAPMLLPADEIRKKFEQSGISLDRPIVVSCGSGVTACILALGLYRIGRQDIPVYDGSWTEWEAQPDHDYPKVTSSS
;
A
#
# COMPACT_ATOMS: atom_id res chain seq x y z
N MET A 1 -0.95 -37.97 -22.07
CA MET A 1 -1.21 -37.01 -20.98
C MET A 1 -1.97 -35.77 -21.47
N GLY A 2 -1.80 -35.30 -22.72
CA GLY A 2 -2.61 -34.21 -23.34
C GLY A 2 -4.10 -34.52 -23.60
N ALA A 3 -4.77 -35.22 -22.68
CA ALA A 3 -6.23 -35.44 -22.70
C ALA A 3 -6.80 -35.01 -21.35
N LEU A 4 -8.00 -34.41 -21.36
CA LEU A 4 -8.61 -33.86 -20.15
C LEU A 4 -9.08 -34.99 -19.22
N ARG A 5 -8.50 -35.02 -18.03
CA ARG A 5 -8.77 -35.95 -16.91
C ARG A 5 -9.44 -35.24 -15.74
N ALA A 6 -9.19 -33.94 -15.58
CA ALA A 6 -9.90 -33.08 -14.64
C ALA A 6 -11.41 -33.31 -14.73
N SER A 7 -12.05 -33.34 -13.57
CA SER A 7 -13.43 -33.74 -13.33
C SER A 7 -14.37 -32.53 -13.21
N ARG A 8 -13.86 -31.42 -12.68
CA ARG A 8 -14.55 -30.14 -12.45
C ARG A 8 -14.16 -29.16 -13.56
N PHE A 9 -12.87 -28.94 -13.78
CA PHE A 9 -12.39 -27.87 -14.65
C PHE A 9 -12.20 -28.29 -16.12
N GLY A 10 -12.49 -27.39 -17.05
CA GLY A 10 -12.30 -27.58 -18.49
C GLY A 10 -13.33 -28.49 -19.19
N ARG A 11 -14.22 -29.17 -18.45
CA ARG A 11 -15.22 -30.11 -18.99
C ARG A 11 -16.19 -29.48 -19.99
N TRP A 12 -16.49 -28.19 -19.81
CA TRP A 12 -17.43 -27.42 -20.61
C TRP A 12 -16.68 -26.29 -21.30
N MET A 13 -16.53 -26.37 -22.63
CA MET A 13 -15.81 -25.37 -23.43
C MET A 13 -16.78 -24.56 -24.30
N LEU A 14 -16.78 -23.25 -24.12
CA LEU A 14 -17.25 -22.28 -25.11
C LEU A 14 -16.06 -21.92 -25.99
N TRP A 15 -16.20 -22.00 -27.31
CA TRP A 15 -15.13 -21.65 -28.26
C TRP A 15 -15.64 -20.68 -29.33
N SER A 16 -14.80 -19.73 -29.72
CA SER A 16 -15.02 -18.89 -30.92
C SER A 16 -13.71 -18.71 -31.70
N PRO A 17 -13.74 -18.68 -33.05
CA PRO A 17 -12.55 -18.35 -33.83
C PRO A 17 -12.05 -16.92 -33.57
N SER A 18 -12.95 -15.97 -33.30
CA SER A 18 -12.63 -14.62 -32.83
C SER A 18 -13.73 -14.08 -31.91
N MET A 19 -13.37 -13.28 -30.90
CA MET A 19 -14.34 -12.58 -30.04
C MET A 19 -13.74 -11.33 -29.40
N ALA A 20 -14.56 -10.52 -28.72
CA ALA A 20 -14.05 -9.35 -28.01
C ALA A 20 -13.10 -9.76 -26.87
N SER A 21 -13.61 -10.48 -25.87
CA SER A 21 -12.86 -10.82 -24.65
C SER A 21 -13.48 -12.04 -23.97
N THR A 22 -12.69 -13.10 -23.78
CA THR A 22 -13.10 -14.30 -23.03
C THR A 22 -13.43 -13.94 -21.57
N HIS A 23 -12.64 -13.03 -20.99
CA HIS A 23 -12.77 -12.58 -19.61
C HIS A 23 -14.03 -11.76 -19.36
N ASP A 24 -14.37 -10.83 -20.27
CA ASP A 24 -15.61 -10.05 -20.17
C ASP A 24 -16.85 -10.94 -20.42
N LEU A 25 -16.77 -11.92 -21.33
CA LEU A 25 -17.85 -12.89 -21.56
C LEU A 25 -18.12 -13.72 -20.28
N VAL A 26 -17.08 -14.27 -19.66
CA VAL A 26 -17.20 -15.09 -18.44
C VAL A 26 -17.67 -14.26 -17.24
N THR A 27 -17.09 -13.07 -17.02
CA THR A 27 -17.50 -12.21 -15.88
C THR A 27 -18.94 -11.70 -16.01
N GLN A 28 -19.38 -11.29 -17.20
CA GLN A 28 -20.76 -10.81 -17.42
C GLN A 28 -21.81 -11.92 -17.29
N ASN A 29 -21.44 -13.18 -17.53
CA ASN A 29 -22.36 -14.32 -17.49
C ASN A 29 -22.13 -15.25 -16.29
N PHE A 30 -21.29 -14.88 -15.32
CA PHE A 30 -20.81 -15.80 -14.28
C PHE A 30 -21.94 -16.51 -13.54
N ALA A 31 -22.99 -15.78 -13.14
CA ALA A 31 -24.16 -16.35 -12.45
C ALA A 31 -25.01 -17.34 -13.30
N LYS A 32 -24.65 -17.56 -14.57
CA LYS A 32 -25.28 -18.50 -15.51
C LYS A 32 -24.31 -19.59 -16.00
N LEU A 33 -23.03 -19.50 -15.65
CA LEU A 33 -21.99 -20.45 -16.07
C LEU A 33 -21.59 -21.32 -14.88
N PRO A 34 -21.70 -22.66 -14.97
CA PRO A 34 -21.17 -23.56 -13.95
C PRO A 34 -19.69 -23.31 -13.63
N VAL A 35 -19.27 -23.70 -12.43
CA VAL A 35 -17.84 -23.76 -12.05
C VAL A 35 -17.11 -24.72 -13.00
N GLY A 36 -15.91 -24.35 -13.44
CA GLY A 36 -15.09 -25.14 -14.34
C GLY A 36 -15.41 -24.97 -15.84
N VAL A 37 -16.37 -24.14 -16.22
CA VAL A 37 -16.55 -23.71 -17.62
C VAL A 37 -15.33 -22.91 -18.07
N VAL A 38 -14.83 -23.23 -19.27
CA VAL A 38 -13.79 -22.47 -19.96
C VAL A 38 -14.34 -21.82 -21.23
N CYS A 39 -13.99 -20.57 -21.47
CA CYS A 39 -14.23 -19.83 -22.69
C CYS A 39 -12.89 -19.62 -23.42
N VAL A 40 -12.76 -20.12 -24.64
CA VAL A 40 -11.52 -20.12 -25.44
C VAL A 40 -11.74 -19.30 -26.72
N ALA A 41 -10.75 -18.51 -27.09
CA ALA A 41 -10.76 -17.72 -28.32
C ALA A 41 -9.58 -18.10 -29.23
N GLY A 42 -9.84 -18.19 -30.54
CA GLY A 42 -8.77 -18.23 -31.54
C GLY A 42 -8.04 -16.89 -31.67
N VAL A 43 -8.79 -15.79 -31.54
CA VAL A 43 -8.33 -14.38 -31.51
C VAL A 43 -9.21 -13.57 -30.56
N GLN A 44 -8.64 -12.62 -29.82
CA GLN A 44 -9.34 -11.61 -29.03
C GLN A 44 -9.05 -10.18 -29.53
N PHE A 45 -10.08 -9.35 -29.69
CA PHE A 45 -9.95 -7.93 -30.10
C PHE A 45 -10.17 -6.90 -28.96
N ARG A 46 -10.22 -7.36 -27.70
CA ARG A 46 -10.16 -6.56 -26.47
C ARG A 46 -9.44 -7.34 -25.36
N GLY A 47 -8.89 -6.62 -24.39
CA GLY A 47 -8.29 -7.17 -23.18
C GLY A 47 -8.06 -6.11 -22.10
N ARG A 48 -7.74 -6.55 -20.88
CA ARG A 48 -7.32 -5.72 -19.74
C ARG A 48 -5.89 -6.09 -19.36
N GLY A 49 -5.10 -5.15 -18.81
CA GLY A 49 -3.75 -5.42 -18.29
C GLY A 49 -2.59 -4.61 -18.92
N ARG A 50 -2.85 -3.75 -19.92
CA ARG A 50 -1.93 -2.70 -20.37
C ARG A 50 -2.70 -1.39 -20.60
N SER A 51 -2.00 -0.26 -20.52
CA SER A 51 -2.61 1.08 -20.51
C SER A 51 -3.31 1.45 -21.84
N LYS A 52 -4.62 1.77 -21.77
CA LYS A 52 -5.48 2.48 -22.75
C LYS A 52 -5.53 2.00 -24.22
N ASN A 53 -4.68 1.09 -24.69
CA ASN A 53 -4.64 0.69 -26.10
C ASN A 53 -5.65 -0.41 -26.43
N VAL A 54 -6.34 -0.25 -27.57
CA VAL A 54 -7.15 -1.31 -28.21
C VAL A 54 -6.21 -2.27 -28.95
N TRP A 55 -6.48 -3.58 -28.92
CA TRP A 55 -5.55 -4.60 -29.38
C TRP A 55 -6.24 -5.87 -29.89
N GLU A 56 -5.69 -6.46 -30.95
CA GLU A 56 -6.04 -7.78 -31.48
C GLU A 56 -4.92 -8.79 -31.20
N SER A 57 -5.25 -9.97 -30.67
CA SER A 57 -4.26 -10.97 -30.27
C SER A 57 -3.70 -11.74 -31.48
N PRO A 58 -2.38 -11.94 -31.60
CA PRO A 58 -1.79 -12.71 -32.68
C PRO A 58 -2.40 -14.12 -32.85
N ALA A 59 -2.72 -14.48 -34.10
CA ALA A 59 -3.07 -15.85 -34.43
C ALA A 59 -1.92 -16.80 -34.06
N GLY A 60 -2.23 -17.90 -33.36
CA GLY A 60 -1.25 -18.82 -32.78
C GLY A 60 -1.13 -18.71 -31.25
N CYS A 61 -1.74 -17.69 -30.62
CA CYS A 61 -1.96 -17.69 -29.18
C CYS A 61 -2.99 -18.77 -28.74
N LEU A 62 -2.89 -19.17 -27.48
CA LEU A 62 -3.95 -19.79 -26.69
C LEU A 62 -4.50 -18.72 -25.74
N MET A 63 -5.74 -18.28 -25.97
CA MET A 63 -6.42 -17.25 -25.19
C MET A 63 -7.68 -17.87 -24.55
N PHE A 64 -7.78 -17.86 -23.21
CA PHE A 64 -8.95 -18.42 -22.53
C PHE A 64 -9.25 -17.77 -21.17
N SER A 65 -10.48 -17.89 -20.70
CA SER A 65 -10.89 -17.56 -19.33
C SER A 65 -11.79 -18.65 -18.75
N PHE A 66 -11.70 -18.94 -17.45
CA PHE A 66 -12.51 -19.97 -16.80
C PHE A 66 -13.08 -19.55 -15.44
N THR A 67 -14.13 -20.25 -15.00
CA THR A 67 -14.84 -20.05 -13.73
C THR A 67 -14.29 -20.92 -12.61
N SER A 68 -14.09 -20.33 -11.43
CA SER A 68 -13.77 -21.02 -10.16
C SER A 68 -14.48 -20.34 -8.98
N GLN A 69 -14.56 -20.99 -7.82
CA GLN A 69 -15.24 -20.48 -6.63
C GLN A 69 -14.45 -20.81 -5.36
N MET A 70 -14.50 -19.90 -4.38
CA MET A 70 -13.92 -20.10 -3.04
C MET A 70 -14.78 -19.41 -1.96
N GLU A 71 -14.76 -19.92 -0.73
CA GLU A 71 -15.45 -19.28 0.42
C GLU A 71 -14.49 -18.39 1.23
N ASP A 72 -13.21 -18.75 1.33
CA ASP A 72 -12.22 -18.01 2.14
C ASP A 72 -11.63 -16.80 1.38
N ALA A 73 -12.07 -15.60 1.77
CA ALA A 73 -11.60 -14.33 1.24
C ALA A 73 -10.07 -14.17 1.30
N ARG A 74 -9.41 -14.73 2.33
CA ARG A 74 -7.96 -14.59 2.56
C ARG A 74 -7.13 -15.31 1.51
N LYS A 75 -7.68 -16.36 0.89
CA LYS A 75 -7.01 -17.14 -0.15
C LYS A 75 -7.09 -16.46 -1.53
N LEU A 76 -8.06 -15.58 -1.77
CA LEU A 76 -8.36 -15.05 -3.12
C LEU A 76 -7.13 -14.50 -3.90
N PRO A 77 -6.24 -13.67 -3.33
CA PRO A 77 -5.16 -13.08 -4.12
C PRO A 77 -3.98 -14.04 -4.37
N LEU A 78 -3.96 -15.20 -3.71
CA LEU A 78 -2.97 -16.27 -3.95
C LEU A 78 -3.36 -17.14 -5.17
N MET A 79 -4.62 -17.08 -5.64
CA MET A 79 -5.12 -17.86 -6.78
C MET A 79 -4.23 -17.72 -8.03
N GLN A 80 -3.76 -16.51 -8.34
CA GLN A 80 -2.93 -16.25 -9.52
C GLN A 80 -1.62 -17.07 -9.51
N TYR A 81 -1.06 -17.37 -8.34
CA TYR A 81 0.16 -18.16 -8.18
C TYR A 81 -0.08 -19.65 -8.46
N VAL A 82 -1.20 -20.19 -7.96
CA VAL A 82 -1.66 -21.57 -8.22
C VAL A 82 -1.89 -21.77 -9.73
N VAL A 83 -2.46 -20.77 -10.40
CA VAL A 83 -2.69 -20.79 -11.86
C VAL A 83 -1.37 -20.77 -12.63
N CYS A 84 -0.39 -19.96 -12.22
CA CYS A 84 0.94 -19.93 -12.85
C CYS A 84 1.69 -21.27 -12.69
N LEU A 85 1.65 -21.87 -11.50
CA LEU A 85 2.24 -23.19 -11.24
C LEU A 85 1.58 -24.28 -12.08
N ALA A 86 0.25 -24.28 -12.15
CA ALA A 86 -0.49 -25.24 -12.97
C ALA A 86 -0.12 -25.18 -14.46
N MET A 87 0.24 -24.00 -14.99
CA MET A 87 0.67 -23.87 -16.38
C MET A 87 2.12 -24.30 -16.62
N THR A 88 3.04 -23.98 -15.71
CA THR A 88 4.46 -24.43 -15.83
C THR A 88 4.56 -25.95 -15.72
N GLU A 89 3.94 -26.56 -14.72
CA GLU A 89 3.90 -28.02 -14.55
C GLU A 89 3.17 -28.75 -15.68
N ALA A 90 2.16 -28.12 -16.30
CA ALA A 90 1.47 -28.69 -17.46
C ALA A 90 2.39 -28.71 -18.69
N ILE A 91 3.13 -27.64 -18.97
CA ILE A 91 4.06 -27.58 -20.09
C ILE A 91 5.22 -28.56 -19.87
N LYS A 92 5.76 -28.64 -18.65
CA LYS A 92 6.82 -29.58 -18.26
C LYS A 92 6.38 -31.05 -18.43
N GLU A 93 5.23 -31.44 -17.87
CA GLU A 93 4.67 -32.78 -18.03
C GLU A 93 4.41 -33.12 -19.49
N LEU A 94 3.86 -32.18 -20.27
CA LEU A 94 3.55 -32.39 -21.68
C LEU A 94 4.80 -32.56 -22.55
N CYS A 95 5.90 -31.85 -22.25
CA CYS A 95 7.18 -32.04 -22.92
C CYS A 95 7.75 -33.43 -22.61
N CYS A 96 7.82 -33.79 -21.33
CA CYS A 96 8.27 -35.12 -20.88
C CYS A 96 7.46 -36.25 -21.54
N TYR A 97 6.12 -36.16 -21.51
CA TYR A 97 5.21 -37.13 -22.14
C TYR A 97 5.41 -37.31 -23.65
N LYS A 98 5.82 -36.25 -24.37
CA LYS A 98 6.06 -36.27 -25.81
C LYS A 98 7.50 -36.66 -26.19
N GLY A 99 8.39 -36.92 -25.23
CA GLY A 99 9.82 -37.15 -25.49
C GLY A 99 10.53 -35.92 -26.07
N LEU A 100 10.05 -34.73 -25.72
CA LEU A 100 10.59 -33.44 -26.14
C LEU A 100 11.70 -32.98 -25.19
N PRO A 101 12.59 -32.07 -25.65
CA PRO A 101 13.40 -31.27 -24.74
C PRO A 101 12.51 -30.59 -23.70
N GLU A 102 12.98 -30.49 -22.45
CA GLU A 102 12.23 -29.77 -21.42
C GLU A 102 12.22 -28.27 -21.74
N LEU A 103 11.03 -27.71 -21.95
CA LEU A 103 10.85 -26.27 -21.97
C LEU A 103 10.84 -25.74 -20.54
N GLU A 104 11.92 -25.06 -20.16
CA GLU A 104 12.00 -24.31 -18.91
C GLU A 104 11.15 -23.03 -19.00
N VAL A 105 9.82 -23.20 -19.03
CA VAL A 105 8.86 -22.13 -18.84
C VAL A 105 8.78 -21.83 -17.36
N LYS A 106 8.98 -20.57 -17.01
CA LYS A 106 9.05 -20.09 -15.64
C LYS A 106 8.01 -19.02 -15.34
N ILE A 107 7.68 -18.91 -14.07
CA ILE A 107 6.80 -17.88 -13.49
C ILE A 107 7.63 -16.63 -13.24
N LYS A 108 7.20 -15.51 -13.82
CA LYS A 108 7.65 -14.18 -13.46
C LYS A 108 6.53 -13.48 -12.69
N TRP A 109 6.86 -13.03 -11.50
CA TRP A 109 5.88 -12.65 -10.50
C TRP A 109 5.09 -11.37 -10.86
N PRO A 110 3.80 -11.24 -10.48
CA PRO A 110 2.90 -12.21 -9.86
C PRO A 110 2.31 -13.23 -10.82
N ASN A 111 2.21 -12.89 -12.09
CA ASN A 111 1.19 -13.44 -12.99
C ASN A 111 1.66 -13.59 -14.45
N ASP A 112 2.97 -13.58 -14.71
CA ASP A 112 3.54 -13.71 -16.05
C ASP A 112 4.26 -15.05 -16.25
N LEU A 113 4.30 -15.52 -17.50
CA LEU A 113 5.02 -16.73 -17.91
C LEU A 113 6.09 -16.38 -18.94
N TYR A 114 7.29 -16.88 -18.73
CA TYR A 114 8.50 -16.52 -19.47
C TYR A 114 9.27 -17.78 -19.90
N LEU A 115 9.97 -17.71 -21.04
CA LEU A 115 10.82 -18.77 -21.58
C LEU A 115 12.04 -18.12 -22.21
N LYS A 116 13.25 -18.59 -21.88
CA LYS A 116 14.53 -17.97 -22.32
C LYS A 116 14.60 -16.45 -22.08
N GLY A 117 14.08 -15.97 -20.95
CA GLY A 117 14.03 -14.54 -20.60
C GLY A 117 12.95 -13.70 -21.31
N LEU A 118 12.16 -14.29 -22.21
CA LEU A 118 11.16 -13.57 -23.00
C LEU A 118 9.73 -13.98 -22.60
N LYS A 119 8.80 -13.00 -22.57
CA LYS A 119 7.42 -13.21 -22.12
C LYS A 119 6.62 -14.06 -23.11
N VAL A 120 6.24 -15.26 -22.68
CA VAL A 120 5.37 -16.17 -23.43
C VAL A 120 3.92 -16.15 -22.97
N GLY A 121 3.58 -15.63 -21.79
CA GLY A 121 2.18 -15.58 -21.35
C GLY A 121 1.90 -14.71 -20.12
N GLY A 122 0.63 -14.65 -19.72
CA GLY A 122 0.18 -13.93 -18.52
C GLY A 122 -1.24 -14.28 -18.08
N ILE A 123 -1.52 -14.10 -16.79
CA ILE A 123 -2.72 -14.51 -16.04
C ILE A 123 -3.44 -13.26 -15.50
N LEU A 124 -4.77 -13.25 -15.47
CA LEU A 124 -5.61 -12.21 -14.86
C LEU A 124 -6.71 -12.84 -14.02
N CYS A 125 -6.72 -12.62 -12.70
CA CYS A 125 -7.82 -13.01 -11.82
C CYS A 125 -8.71 -11.81 -11.47
N THR A 126 -10.03 -12.00 -11.49
CA THR A 126 -11.01 -11.01 -10.97
C THR A 126 -12.14 -11.74 -10.25
N SER A 127 -12.54 -11.26 -9.08
CA SER A 127 -13.61 -11.87 -8.28
C SER A 127 -14.84 -10.99 -8.10
N SER A 128 -16.01 -11.61 -7.95
CA SER A 128 -17.24 -10.99 -7.45
C SER A 128 -17.81 -11.80 -6.29
N TYR A 129 -18.49 -11.14 -5.34
CA TYR A 129 -19.07 -11.81 -4.17
C TYR A 129 -20.56 -12.12 -4.39
N GLN A 130 -20.96 -13.33 -4.01
CA GLN A 130 -22.35 -13.72 -3.75
C GLN A 130 -22.43 -14.28 -2.33
N PRO A 131 -23.60 -14.33 -1.67
CA PRO A 131 -23.69 -14.71 -0.26
C PRO A 131 -22.94 -16.02 0.08
N LYS A 132 -21.90 -15.90 0.92
CA LYS A 132 -20.94 -16.95 1.33
C LYS A 132 -19.93 -17.45 0.29
N VAL A 133 -19.99 -17.04 -0.98
CA VAL A 133 -19.10 -17.57 -2.04
C VAL A 133 -18.54 -16.45 -2.93
N TYR A 134 -17.23 -16.45 -3.11
CA TYR A 134 -16.54 -15.63 -4.10
C TYR A 134 -16.45 -16.37 -5.43
N ASN A 135 -17.04 -15.76 -6.46
CA ASN A 135 -16.95 -16.16 -7.85
C ASN A 135 -15.67 -15.60 -8.47
N ILE A 136 -14.82 -16.42 -9.08
CA ILE A 136 -13.50 -16.03 -9.59
C ILE A 136 -13.41 -16.35 -11.07
N CYS A 137 -13.22 -15.32 -11.89
CA CYS A 137 -12.87 -15.46 -13.31
C CYS A 137 -11.35 -15.33 -13.47
N THR A 138 -10.73 -16.36 -14.04
CA THR A 138 -9.29 -16.41 -14.33
C THR A 138 -9.08 -16.45 -15.84
N GLY A 139 -8.54 -15.37 -16.40
CA GLY A 139 -8.08 -15.28 -17.79
C GLY A 139 -6.61 -15.61 -17.94
N ILE A 140 -6.23 -16.23 -19.07
CA ILE A 140 -4.87 -16.65 -19.42
C ILE A 140 -4.64 -16.41 -20.92
N GLY A 141 -3.51 -15.80 -21.25
CA GLY A 141 -2.99 -15.71 -22.62
C GLY A 141 -1.59 -16.34 -22.72
N LEU A 142 -1.35 -17.14 -23.75
CA LEU A 142 -0.09 -17.89 -23.96
C LEU A 142 0.31 -17.97 -25.44
N ASN A 143 1.57 -17.69 -25.75
CA ASN A 143 2.18 -17.72 -27.08
C ASN A 143 2.60 -19.16 -27.44
N VAL A 144 1.87 -19.84 -28.33
CA VAL A 144 2.14 -21.24 -28.67
C VAL A 144 2.76 -21.39 -30.07
N ASP A 145 2.12 -20.83 -31.10
CA ASP A 145 2.52 -20.87 -32.52
C ASP A 145 2.36 -19.50 -33.23
N ASN A 146 2.42 -18.39 -32.49
CA ASN A 146 2.31 -17.05 -33.10
C ASN A 146 3.61 -16.61 -33.81
N LYS A 147 3.48 -15.62 -34.70
CA LYS A 147 4.58 -15.08 -35.52
C LYS A 147 5.41 -14.06 -34.74
N GLU A 148 6.60 -13.78 -35.26
CA GLU A 148 7.50 -12.69 -34.83
C GLU A 148 6.76 -11.34 -34.64
N PRO A 149 7.17 -10.51 -33.66
CA PRO A 149 8.39 -10.60 -32.85
C PRO A 149 8.20 -11.28 -31.48
N THR A 150 7.19 -12.14 -31.30
CA THR A 150 6.89 -12.76 -29.99
C THR A 150 7.39 -14.20 -29.89
N THR A 151 8.26 -14.47 -28.92
CA THR A 151 8.67 -15.83 -28.54
C THR A 151 7.48 -16.72 -28.22
N CYS A 152 7.51 -17.95 -28.73
CA CYS A 152 6.46 -18.94 -28.56
C CYS A 152 7.05 -20.34 -28.29
N LEU A 153 6.28 -21.19 -27.60
CA LEU A 153 6.77 -22.49 -27.11
C LEU A 153 7.30 -23.39 -28.25
N ASN A 154 6.63 -23.39 -29.41
CA ASN A 154 7.00 -24.26 -30.53
C ASN A 154 8.14 -23.72 -31.40
N ALA A 155 8.54 -22.44 -31.27
CA ALA A 155 9.80 -21.95 -31.83
C ALA A 155 10.98 -22.46 -30.99
N ALA A 156 10.91 -22.26 -29.68
CA ALA A 156 11.96 -22.68 -28.74
C ALA A 156 12.28 -24.19 -28.80
N LEU A 157 11.26 -25.05 -28.99
CA LEU A 157 11.45 -26.49 -29.19
C LEU A 157 12.23 -26.83 -30.48
N LYS A 158 11.98 -26.10 -31.58
CA LYS A 158 12.66 -26.32 -32.86
C LYS A 158 14.11 -25.84 -32.80
N GLU A 159 14.38 -24.74 -32.10
CA GLU A 159 15.76 -24.29 -31.82
C GLU A 159 16.56 -25.34 -31.03
N MET A 160 15.95 -25.96 -30.01
CA MET A 160 16.62 -27.00 -29.20
C MET A 160 16.79 -28.32 -29.97
N LYS A 161 15.87 -28.64 -30.89
CA LYS A 161 15.87 -29.85 -31.72
C LYS A 161 14.94 -29.66 -32.92
N ALA A 162 15.51 -29.40 -34.10
CA ALA A 162 14.77 -28.97 -35.31
C ALA A 162 13.55 -29.85 -35.67
N ASN A 163 13.67 -31.16 -35.50
CA ASN A 163 12.62 -32.14 -35.82
C ASN A 163 11.69 -32.47 -34.63
N SER A 164 11.52 -31.55 -33.68
CA SER A 164 10.61 -31.71 -32.54
C SER A 164 9.14 -31.63 -32.96
N PRO A 165 8.27 -32.58 -32.56
CA PRO A 165 6.82 -32.43 -32.72
C PRO A 165 6.29 -31.27 -31.88
N THR A 166 5.26 -30.57 -32.37
CA THR A 166 4.71 -29.39 -31.70
C THR A 166 3.81 -29.72 -30.50
N LEU A 167 3.78 -28.79 -29.54
CA LEU A 167 2.76 -28.71 -28.50
C LEU A 167 1.50 -28.11 -29.13
N LYS A 168 0.37 -28.82 -29.08
CA LYS A 168 -0.90 -28.26 -29.53
C LYS A 168 -1.52 -27.42 -28.42
N ARG A 169 -2.26 -26.37 -28.78
CA ARG A 169 -2.97 -25.52 -27.80
C ARG A 169 -3.98 -26.34 -26.99
N GLU A 170 -4.58 -27.34 -27.62
CA GLU A 170 -5.54 -28.28 -27.04
C GLU A 170 -4.86 -29.26 -26.07
N ASP A 171 -3.64 -29.74 -26.40
CA ASP A 171 -2.82 -30.57 -25.50
C ASP A 171 -2.44 -29.77 -24.23
N ILE A 172 -2.03 -28.50 -24.40
CA ILE A 172 -1.64 -27.59 -23.31
C ILE A 172 -2.84 -27.29 -22.42
N LEU A 173 -4.00 -26.92 -23.00
CA LEU A 173 -5.21 -26.60 -22.24
C LEU A 173 -5.72 -27.81 -21.42
N ALA A 174 -5.65 -29.01 -22.00
CA ALA A 174 -6.00 -30.24 -21.30
C ALA A 174 -5.03 -30.56 -20.16
N SER A 175 -3.72 -30.40 -20.37
CA SER A 175 -2.71 -30.60 -19.33
C SER A 175 -2.80 -29.55 -18.21
N PHE A 176 -3.06 -28.28 -18.56
CA PHE A 176 -3.29 -27.20 -17.61
C PHE A 176 -4.41 -27.52 -16.63
N PHE A 177 -5.60 -27.90 -17.10
CA PHE A 177 -6.71 -28.21 -16.19
C PHE A 177 -6.45 -29.47 -15.34
N ASN A 178 -5.72 -30.46 -15.88
CA ASN A 178 -5.30 -31.64 -15.10
C ASN A 178 -4.39 -31.27 -13.92
N LYS A 179 -3.49 -30.30 -14.09
CA LYS A 179 -2.63 -29.79 -13.01
C LYS A 179 -3.38 -28.83 -12.08
N PHE A 180 -4.16 -27.91 -12.67
CA PHE A 180 -4.89 -26.90 -11.92
C PHE A 180 -5.89 -27.51 -10.94
N GLU A 181 -6.62 -28.56 -11.31
CA GLU A 181 -7.60 -29.18 -10.39
C GLU A 181 -6.92 -29.74 -9.13
N VAL A 182 -5.82 -30.48 -9.28
CA VAL A 182 -5.05 -31.06 -8.16
C VAL A 182 -4.45 -29.97 -7.28
N LEU A 183 -3.77 -28.97 -7.89
CA LEU A 183 -3.13 -27.89 -7.16
C LEU A 183 -4.16 -26.99 -6.47
N PHE A 184 -5.31 -26.74 -7.10
CA PHE A 184 -6.41 -25.95 -6.53
C PHE A 184 -7.07 -26.67 -5.33
N GLU A 185 -7.19 -27.99 -5.35
CA GLU A 185 -7.73 -28.75 -4.21
C GLU A 185 -6.78 -28.78 -3.02
N ILE A 186 -5.48 -29.01 -3.25
CA ILE A 186 -4.44 -28.86 -2.22
C ILE A 186 -4.49 -27.45 -1.61
N PHE A 187 -4.47 -26.42 -2.45
CA PHE A 187 -4.57 -25.01 -2.04
C PHE A 187 -5.86 -24.68 -1.25
N SER A 188 -6.99 -25.22 -1.69
CA SER A 188 -8.30 -24.99 -1.05
C SER A 188 -8.35 -25.60 0.34
N ASN A 189 -7.78 -26.79 0.53
CA ASN A 189 -7.79 -27.52 1.79
C ASN A 189 -6.67 -27.04 2.73
N GLU A 190 -5.41 -27.11 2.29
CA GLU A 190 -4.22 -26.97 3.14
C GLU A 190 -3.67 -25.53 3.18
N GLY A 191 -3.96 -24.71 2.16
CA GLY A 191 -3.38 -23.39 1.98
C GLY A 191 -2.30 -23.36 0.91
N PHE A 192 -1.67 -22.21 0.70
CA PHE A 192 -0.61 -22.09 -0.32
C PHE A 192 0.67 -22.81 0.08
N GLN A 193 0.87 -22.98 1.39
CA GLN A 193 2.02 -23.63 2.05
C GLN A 193 2.40 -24.99 1.46
N ALA A 194 1.41 -25.79 1.03
CA ALA A 194 1.64 -27.10 0.43
C ALA A 194 2.16 -27.06 -1.03
N LEU A 195 2.20 -25.89 -1.68
CA LEU A 195 2.59 -25.71 -3.08
C LEU A 195 3.91 -24.95 -3.28
N GLU A 196 4.52 -24.50 -2.19
CA GLU A 196 5.58 -23.47 -2.19
C GLU A 196 6.88 -23.92 -2.87
N GLU A 197 7.36 -25.11 -2.54
CA GLU A 197 8.56 -25.70 -3.15
C GLU A 197 8.41 -25.85 -4.67
N GLN A 198 7.24 -26.31 -5.13
CA GLN A 198 6.93 -26.46 -6.56
C GLN A 198 6.86 -25.10 -7.26
N TYR A 199 6.20 -24.11 -6.63
CA TYR A 199 6.15 -22.74 -7.11
C TYR A 199 7.55 -22.12 -7.24
N TYR A 200 8.47 -22.43 -6.31
CA TYR A 200 9.87 -21.98 -6.39
C TYR A 200 10.68 -22.62 -7.51
N ASN A 201 10.61 -23.94 -7.67
CA ASN A 201 11.32 -24.63 -8.76
C ASN A 201 10.89 -24.13 -10.15
N SER A 202 9.64 -23.66 -10.26
CA SER A 202 9.05 -23.04 -11.45
C SER A 202 9.22 -21.52 -11.56
N TRP A 203 9.84 -20.81 -10.61
CA TRP A 203 9.97 -19.35 -10.64
C TRP A 203 11.28 -18.91 -11.36
N LEU A 204 11.22 -17.87 -12.21
CA LEU A 204 12.21 -17.55 -13.30
C LEU A 204 13.65 -17.23 -12.89
N HIS A 205 13.89 -17.03 -11.61
CA HIS A 205 14.30 -15.70 -11.17
C HIS A 205 15.29 -15.93 -10.02
N SER A 206 16.55 -15.52 -10.14
CA SER A 206 17.71 -15.98 -9.33
C SER A 206 18.22 -15.02 -8.22
N ALA A 207 18.51 -15.55 -7.03
CA ALA A 207 19.15 -14.81 -5.91
C ALA A 207 20.44 -14.04 -6.30
N VAL A 208 20.77 -12.99 -5.52
CA VAL A 208 21.83 -11.94 -5.72
C VAL A 208 21.28 -10.65 -6.39
N HIS A 209 21.96 -9.48 -6.36
CA HIS A 209 21.47 -8.13 -6.78
C HIS A 209 22.24 -7.45 -7.99
N PRO A 210 22.04 -6.17 -8.48
CA PRO A 210 21.64 -4.87 -7.81
C PRO A 210 20.97 -3.68 -8.65
N TRP A 211 20.78 -2.48 -8.04
CA TRP A 211 20.73 -1.07 -8.62
C TRP A 211 19.50 -0.42 -9.34
N VAL A 212 18.45 -0.09 -8.55
CA VAL A 212 17.51 1.06 -8.56
C VAL A 212 17.11 1.79 -9.87
N LYS A 213 15.79 1.87 -10.18
CA LYS A 213 15.19 3.04 -10.90
C LYS A 213 13.66 3.33 -10.75
N ARG A 214 13.30 4.24 -9.82
CA ARG A 214 12.27 5.35 -9.90
C ARG A 214 11.11 5.27 -10.94
N VAL A 215 9.81 5.55 -10.68
CA VAL A 215 8.96 5.91 -9.50
C VAL A 215 7.46 5.71 -9.86
N LYS A 216 6.55 5.43 -8.89
CA LYS A 216 5.39 6.32 -8.51
C LYS A 216 4.38 5.71 -7.51
N GLY A 217 4.44 6.18 -6.26
CA GLY A 217 3.28 6.55 -5.42
C GLY A 217 2.35 5.47 -4.84
N GLY A 218 2.37 5.33 -3.51
CA GLY A 218 1.41 4.53 -2.73
C GLY A 218 2.13 3.60 -1.75
N PHE A 219 2.96 2.72 -2.31
CA PHE A 219 3.99 1.95 -1.63
C PHE A 219 5.35 2.21 -2.31
N GLN A 220 6.45 1.71 -1.76
CA GLN A 220 7.67 1.54 -2.54
C GLN A 220 7.50 0.36 -3.49
N THR A 221 7.07 0.66 -4.71
CA THR A 221 7.07 -0.27 -5.84
C THR A 221 8.50 -0.74 -6.13
N LEU A 222 8.84 -1.97 -5.72
CA LEU A 222 10.06 -2.62 -6.18
C LEU A 222 9.82 -3.40 -7.48
N THR A 223 10.69 -3.12 -8.43
CA THR A 223 10.65 -3.53 -9.83
C THR A 223 11.68 -4.62 -10.07
N TRP A 224 11.23 -5.85 -10.30
CA TRP A 224 11.93 -7.02 -9.76
C TRP A 224 12.29 -8.04 -10.86
N GLU A 225 13.51 -7.94 -11.40
CA GLU A 225 14.19 -9.12 -11.93
C GLU A 225 14.80 -9.91 -10.78
N CYS A 226 14.26 -11.10 -10.53
CA CYS A 226 14.99 -12.25 -10.00
C CYS A 226 14.99 -12.61 -8.49
N LEU A 227 13.88 -13.10 -7.90
CA LEU A 227 14.03 -14.24 -6.95
C LEU A 227 12.85 -15.17 -6.71
N GLY A 228 13.06 -16.45 -6.99
CA GLY A 228 12.26 -17.55 -6.46
C GLY A 228 13.06 -18.36 -5.45
N VAL A 229 12.63 -18.31 -4.19
CA VAL A 229 12.29 -19.55 -3.47
C VAL A 229 10.84 -19.33 -2.70
N GLY A 230 8.60 -19.91 -3.11
CA GLY A 230 7.26 -20.31 -2.49
C GLY A 230 6.61 -19.55 -1.32
N VAL A 231 5.68 -18.62 -1.57
CA VAL A 231 5.31 -17.57 -0.59
C VAL A 231 4.68 -18.05 0.73
N VAL A 232 5.54 -18.44 1.67
CA VAL A 232 5.26 -18.59 3.09
C VAL A 232 5.34 -17.23 3.78
N LEU A 233 4.45 -17.00 4.74
CA LEU A 233 4.55 -15.89 5.67
C LEU A 233 5.82 -16.08 6.53
N GLY A 234 6.84 -15.25 6.30
CA GLY A 234 8.16 -15.37 6.91
C GLY A 234 9.32 -15.75 5.97
N GLN A 235 9.09 -15.95 4.66
CA GLN A 235 10.15 -16.33 3.71
C GLN A 235 11.14 -15.18 3.45
N LYS A 236 12.46 -15.43 3.54
CA LYS A 236 13.52 -14.47 3.12
C LYS A 236 13.91 -14.57 1.63
N VAL A 237 14.17 -13.41 1.01
CA VAL A 237 14.26 -13.17 -0.44
C VAL A 237 15.24 -12.01 -0.75
N VAL A 238 16.32 -12.25 -1.51
CA VAL A 238 17.48 -11.35 -1.75
C VAL A 238 17.33 -10.38 -2.97
N VAL A 239 17.07 -9.07 -2.78
CA VAL A 239 16.74 -8.05 -3.86
C VAL A 239 17.94 -7.03 -4.45
N GLN A 240 17.57 -7.29 -5.81
CA GLN A 240 18.07 -6.99 -7.20
C GLN A 240 17.24 -5.95 -7.97
N ASP A 241 17.83 -5.34 -9.02
CA ASP A 241 17.16 -4.34 -9.86
C ASP A 241 17.67 -4.22 -11.33
N GLY A 242 18.95 -4.53 -11.64
CA GLY A 242 19.67 -3.91 -12.77
C GLY A 242 21.19 -4.23 -12.93
N PRO A 243 22.03 -3.30 -13.47
CA PRO A 243 23.20 -3.69 -14.27
C PRO A 243 24.62 -3.59 -13.63
N GLU A 244 25.26 -4.75 -13.51
CA GLU A 244 26.71 -5.09 -13.50
C GLU A 244 27.77 -4.31 -12.67
N ALA A 245 27.69 -2.99 -12.47
CA ALA A 245 28.88 -2.19 -12.13
C ALA A 245 29.33 -2.19 -10.66
N GLN A 246 28.43 -2.39 -9.68
CA GLN A 246 28.73 -2.18 -8.24
C GLN A 246 27.90 -3.10 -7.29
N ARG A 247 27.80 -4.42 -7.52
CA ARG A 247 26.86 -5.30 -6.77
C ARG A 247 26.92 -5.17 -5.24
N ALA A 248 25.74 -5.06 -4.62
CA ALA A 248 25.50 -5.17 -3.18
C ALA A 248 24.10 -5.78 -2.97
N ASP A 249 23.95 -6.69 -2.00
CA ASP A 249 22.76 -7.52 -1.83
C ASP A 249 22.02 -7.20 -0.51
N SER A 250 20.72 -6.88 -0.60
CA SER A 250 19.78 -6.79 0.52
C SER A 250 18.87 -8.05 0.60
N VAL A 251 18.22 -8.30 1.74
CA VAL A 251 17.28 -9.43 1.91
C VAL A 251 15.96 -8.93 2.50
N VAL A 252 14.82 -9.39 1.97
CA VAL A 252 13.46 -9.03 2.39
C VAL A 252 12.63 -10.27 2.73
N THR A 253 11.68 -10.13 3.64
CA THR A 253 10.93 -11.22 4.26
C THR A 253 9.45 -11.09 3.92
N ILE A 254 8.84 -12.03 3.18
CA ILE A 254 7.45 -11.89 2.74
C ILE A 254 6.48 -11.96 3.93
N GLN A 255 5.56 -11.01 4.02
CA GLN A 255 4.59 -10.82 5.11
C GLN A 255 3.12 -10.92 4.66
N GLY A 256 2.85 -11.14 3.37
CA GLY A 256 1.52 -11.43 2.87
C GLY A 256 1.17 -10.71 1.57
N LEU A 257 -0.02 -10.13 1.52
CA LEU A 257 -0.61 -9.51 0.34
C LEU A 257 -1.11 -8.10 0.66
N THR A 258 -0.90 -7.17 -0.27
CA THR A 258 -1.41 -5.80 -0.18
C THR A 258 -2.87 -5.71 -0.63
N PRO A 259 -3.58 -4.58 -0.36
CA PRO A 259 -4.94 -4.35 -0.86
C PRO A 259 -5.07 -4.40 -2.39
N ALA A 260 -3.97 -4.27 -3.14
CA ALA A 260 -3.95 -4.38 -4.60
C ALA A 260 -3.78 -5.82 -5.11
N GLY A 261 -3.55 -6.81 -4.23
CA GLY A 261 -3.28 -8.21 -4.59
C GLY A 261 -1.82 -8.50 -4.95
N TYR A 262 -0.90 -7.61 -4.57
CA TYR A 262 0.54 -7.75 -4.76
C TYR A 262 1.22 -8.27 -3.49
N LEU A 263 2.46 -8.76 -3.58
CA LEU A 263 3.20 -9.28 -2.42
C LEU A 263 3.69 -8.14 -1.53
N TYR A 264 3.42 -8.30 -0.23
CA TYR A 264 3.91 -7.44 0.83
C TYR A 264 5.13 -8.08 1.49
N ALA A 265 6.25 -7.38 1.57
CA ALA A 265 7.52 -7.90 2.12
C ALA A 265 8.25 -6.87 3.00
N ILE A 266 9.11 -7.32 3.92
CA ILE A 266 9.86 -6.46 4.86
C ILE A 266 11.36 -6.77 4.86
N GLY A 267 12.20 -5.79 4.56
CA GLY A 267 13.66 -5.88 4.55
C GLY A 267 14.30 -6.29 5.88
N GLU A 268 15.52 -6.83 5.82
CA GLU A 268 16.42 -6.92 6.98
C GLU A 268 16.88 -5.53 7.47
N ASP A 269 16.73 -4.50 6.64
CA ASP A 269 16.80 -3.09 7.02
C ASP A 269 15.49 -2.54 7.62
N GLY A 270 14.45 -3.37 7.71
CA GLY A 270 13.13 -3.06 8.26
C GLY A 270 12.12 -2.44 7.28
N LYS A 271 12.49 -2.11 6.04
CA LYS A 271 11.57 -1.39 5.12
C LYS A 271 10.46 -2.28 4.56
N SER A 272 9.26 -1.72 4.46
CA SER A 272 8.12 -2.36 3.80
C SER A 272 8.11 -2.14 2.29
N TYR A 273 7.83 -3.21 1.54
CA TYR A 273 7.82 -3.22 0.07
C TYR A 273 6.51 -3.81 -0.46
N GLU A 274 5.96 -3.15 -1.49
CA GLU A 274 5.00 -3.78 -2.43
C GLU A 274 5.81 -4.18 -3.66
N LEU A 275 5.85 -5.46 -3.98
CA LEU A 275 6.52 -5.96 -5.18
C LEU A 275 5.57 -5.75 -6.37
N HIS A 276 6.04 -5.41 -7.58
CA HIS A 276 5.14 -5.25 -8.76
C HIS A 276 5.54 -6.07 -10.00
N PRO A 277 4.58 -6.46 -10.87
CA PRO A 277 4.87 -6.97 -12.20
C PRO A 277 5.46 -5.89 -13.11
N ASP A 278 6.78 -5.83 -13.14
CA ASP A 278 7.51 -5.30 -14.28
C ASP A 278 8.74 -6.19 -14.56
N GLY A 279 9.89 -5.69 -15.04
CA GLY A 279 10.89 -6.53 -15.72
C GLY A 279 10.48 -6.72 -17.18
N ASN A 280 10.27 -5.59 -17.84
CA ASN A 280 10.03 -5.47 -19.27
C ASN A 280 11.14 -4.57 -19.86
N ARG A 281 12.41 -4.99 -19.65
CA ARG A 281 13.62 -4.24 -20.01
C ARG A 281 14.88 -5.12 -20.11
N VAL A 282 14.85 -6.15 -20.96
CA VAL A 282 16.10 -6.71 -21.49
C VAL A 282 16.80 -5.59 -22.25
N SER A 283 17.91 -5.09 -21.73
CA SER A 283 18.73 -4.09 -22.42
C SER A 283 19.75 -4.80 -23.30
N GLU A 284 19.56 -4.72 -24.61
CA GLU A 284 20.60 -5.06 -25.58
C GLU A 284 21.85 -4.22 -25.27
N LYS A 285 23.01 -4.88 -25.24
CA LYS A 285 24.33 -4.24 -25.24
C LYS A 285 25.05 -4.69 -26.51
N GLU A 286 25.06 -3.84 -27.52
CA GLU A 286 26.08 -3.93 -28.57
C GLU A 286 27.43 -3.41 -28.03
N ASP A 287 28.50 -3.98 -28.59
CA ASP A 287 29.90 -3.56 -28.54
C ASP A 287 30.62 -3.32 -27.19
N GLY A 288 31.72 -4.08 -26.98
CA GLY A 288 32.86 -3.59 -26.18
C GLY A 288 33.54 -4.57 -25.21
N ASN A 289 34.24 -5.60 -25.74
CA ASN A 289 35.29 -6.37 -25.05
C ASN A 289 34.94 -7.05 -23.70
N ILE A 290 34.57 -8.32 -23.75
CA ILE A 290 34.65 -9.24 -22.61
C ILE A 290 36.10 -9.75 -22.47
N VAL A 291 36.66 -9.67 -21.26
CA VAL A 291 37.78 -10.53 -20.83
C VAL A 291 37.31 -11.31 -19.60
N SER A 292 37.10 -12.61 -19.77
CA SER A 292 36.64 -13.51 -18.72
C SER A 292 37.81 -14.21 -18.01
N LEU A 293 37.64 -14.49 -16.73
CA LEU A 293 38.49 -15.41 -15.96
C LEU A 293 37.60 -16.53 -15.37
N PRO A 294 38.10 -17.78 -15.31
CA PRO A 294 37.25 -18.96 -15.13
C PRO A 294 36.91 -19.28 -13.66
N ALA A 295 35.78 -19.97 -13.47
CA ALA A 295 35.32 -20.41 -12.15
C ALA A 295 35.94 -21.74 -11.70
N THR A 296 36.54 -21.74 -10.51
CA THR A 296 36.88 -22.92 -9.69
C THR A 296 36.74 -22.47 -8.21
N HIS A 297 36.26 -23.26 -7.23
CA HIS A 297 36.00 -24.70 -7.15
C HIS A 297 34.59 -25.03 -6.60
N LEU A 298 34.13 -26.27 -6.84
CA LEU A 298 32.99 -26.90 -6.17
C LEU A 298 33.48 -28.05 -5.25
N SER A 299 33.15 -28.00 -3.96
CA SER A 299 33.18 -29.14 -3.00
C SER A 299 32.72 -28.69 -1.62
N SER A 300 31.90 -29.40 -0.82
CA SER A 300 31.03 -30.57 -1.08
C SER A 300 29.99 -30.61 0.05
N ALA A 301 28.73 -30.99 -0.22
CA ALA A 301 27.68 -31.07 0.79
C ALA A 301 26.87 -32.38 0.69
N LEU A 302 27.31 -33.43 1.40
CA LEU A 302 26.54 -34.68 1.57
C LEU A 302 27.14 -35.57 2.68
N ALA A 303 26.75 -35.36 3.95
CA ALA A 303 26.96 -36.37 5.01
C ALA A 303 26.13 -36.11 6.29
N ILE A 304 25.13 -36.98 6.52
CA ILE A 304 24.77 -37.61 7.80
C ILE A 304 24.11 -36.75 8.91
N LEU A 305 23.15 -37.40 9.59
CA LEU A 305 22.33 -36.89 10.69
C LEU A 305 22.96 -37.10 12.08
N SER A 306 22.39 -36.36 13.04
CA SER A 306 22.15 -36.75 14.45
C SER A 306 23.13 -36.29 15.55
N HIS A 307 22.51 -35.97 16.69
CA HIS A 307 23.09 -35.82 18.04
C HIS A 307 24.08 -34.66 18.27
N HIS A 308 23.61 -33.60 18.95
CA HIS A 308 23.90 -33.43 20.39
C HIS A 308 22.94 -32.44 21.07
N ARG A 309 22.78 -32.57 22.41
CA ARG A 309 22.00 -31.67 23.26
C ARG A 309 22.86 -30.52 23.80
N ALA A 310 22.21 -29.37 23.98
CA ALA A 310 22.45 -28.33 25.01
C ALA A 310 23.84 -27.66 25.10
N ALA A 311 23.86 -26.36 24.75
CA ALA A 311 24.66 -25.33 25.42
C ALA A 311 23.84 -24.02 25.46
N ALA A 312 24.09 -23.15 26.45
CA ALA A 312 23.20 -22.04 26.78
C ALA A 312 23.57 -20.71 26.10
N GLY A 313 22.55 -19.85 25.93
CA GLY A 313 22.63 -18.48 26.45
C GLY A 313 22.85 -17.32 25.47
N ARG A 314 21.74 -16.67 25.08
CA ARG A 314 21.53 -15.20 25.15
C ARG A 314 20.07 -14.87 24.81
N SER A 315 19.43 -14.03 25.62
CA SER A 315 18.09 -13.48 25.34
C SER A 315 18.19 -12.16 24.56
N PRO A 316 17.25 -11.85 23.66
CA PRO A 316 17.14 -10.53 23.06
C PRO A 316 16.72 -9.50 24.11
N GLY A 317 17.57 -8.52 24.38
CA GLY A 317 17.34 -7.50 25.40
C GLY A 317 16.35 -6.42 24.96
N ASN A 318 15.23 -6.33 25.66
CA ASN A 318 14.70 -5.08 26.21
C ASN A 318 14.41 -3.88 25.26
N ARG A 319 14.01 -4.10 24.00
CA ARG A 319 13.43 -3.04 23.12
C ARG A 319 11.89 -2.97 23.16
N ALA A 320 11.24 -3.87 23.88
CA ALA A 320 9.77 -3.97 24.00
C ALA A 320 9.23 -3.48 25.36
N LYS A 321 10.01 -2.69 26.10
CA LYS A 321 9.61 -2.00 27.33
C LYS A 321 10.24 -0.61 27.36
N LEU A 322 9.50 0.35 27.92
CA LEU A 322 9.81 1.78 28.00
C LEU A 322 9.80 2.49 26.63
N MET A 323 8.74 3.26 26.38
CA MET A 323 8.86 4.51 25.62
C MET A 323 9.40 5.58 26.57
N ALA A 324 10.11 6.59 26.03
CA ALA A 324 10.30 7.83 26.78
C ALA A 324 8.94 8.53 26.97
N ALA A 325 8.78 9.30 28.04
CA ALA A 325 7.54 10.04 28.28
C ALA A 325 7.33 11.22 27.28
N ASP A 326 8.37 11.51 26.50
CA ASP A 326 8.55 12.75 25.74
C ASP A 326 8.37 12.60 24.22
N ASP A 327 8.05 11.39 23.71
CA ASP A 327 7.67 11.21 22.30
C ASP A 327 6.17 11.52 22.09
N SER A 328 5.83 11.94 20.88
CA SER A 328 4.51 12.45 20.49
C SER A 328 3.56 11.38 19.92
N VAL A 329 4.03 10.14 19.81
CA VAL A 329 3.28 9.00 19.30
C VAL A 329 3.32 7.82 20.28
N VAL A 330 2.48 6.81 20.06
CA VAL A 330 2.53 5.50 20.71
C VAL A 330 2.48 4.38 19.68
N SER A 331 3.11 3.23 19.99
CA SER A 331 3.02 2.05 19.11
C SER A 331 1.68 1.33 19.25
N ALA A 332 1.25 0.62 18.19
CA ALA A 332 0.06 -0.24 18.24
C ALA A 332 0.12 -1.28 19.36
N ARG A 333 1.31 -1.84 19.63
CA ARG A 333 1.53 -2.77 20.75
C ARG A 333 1.28 -2.09 22.10
N TRP A 334 1.81 -0.89 22.32
CA TRP A 334 1.57 -0.15 23.56
C TRP A 334 0.07 0.13 23.73
N LEU A 335 -0.61 0.59 22.67
CA LEU A 335 -2.05 0.85 22.75
C LEU A 335 -2.84 -0.43 23.09
N HIS A 336 -2.53 -1.56 22.45
CA HIS A 336 -3.14 -2.86 22.76
C HIS A 336 -2.90 -3.28 24.22
N GLU A 337 -1.69 -3.08 24.76
CA GLU A 337 -1.35 -3.32 26.17
C GLU A 337 -2.01 -2.31 27.15
N GLN A 338 -2.66 -1.25 26.67
CA GLN A 338 -3.35 -0.23 27.49
C GLN A 338 -4.87 -0.15 27.27
N LEU A 339 -5.44 -0.89 26.30
CA LEU A 339 -6.89 -0.88 26.04
C LEU A 339 -7.70 -1.30 27.28
N GLY A 340 -8.88 -0.71 27.44
CA GLY A 340 -9.78 -0.97 28.56
C GLY A 340 -9.44 -0.25 29.88
N GLN A 341 -8.31 0.47 29.97
CA GLN A 341 -8.07 1.38 31.08
C GLN A 341 -9.05 2.57 31.03
N PRO A 342 -9.66 2.98 32.15
CA PRO A 342 -10.74 3.98 32.15
C PRO A 342 -10.26 5.40 31.82
N ASP A 343 -8.97 5.67 32.01
CA ASP A 343 -8.30 6.93 31.68
C ASP A 343 -7.62 6.91 30.30
N VAL A 344 -7.81 5.87 29.48
CA VAL A 344 -7.29 5.79 28.11
C VAL A 344 -8.45 5.99 27.13
N LYS A 345 -8.35 7.05 26.32
CA LYS A 345 -9.41 7.49 25.40
C LYS A 345 -8.89 7.39 23.98
N VAL A 346 -9.44 6.46 23.19
CA VAL A 346 -9.02 6.24 21.80
C VAL A 346 -9.94 7.01 20.85
N LEU A 347 -9.36 7.80 19.96
CA LEU A 347 -10.07 8.59 18.96
C LEU A 347 -9.73 8.15 17.54
N ASP A 348 -10.75 7.77 16.79
CA ASP A 348 -10.70 7.70 15.33
C ASP A 348 -10.95 9.10 14.78
N ALA A 349 -9.92 9.72 14.24
CA ALA A 349 -9.93 11.05 13.64
C ALA A 349 -9.81 10.96 12.11
N SER A 350 -10.38 9.91 11.50
CA SER A 350 -10.33 9.70 10.06
C SER A 350 -10.99 10.83 9.28
N TRP A 351 -10.21 11.42 8.37
CA TRP A 351 -10.69 12.39 7.40
C TRP A 351 -9.99 12.17 6.05
N TYR A 352 -10.71 12.33 4.95
CA TYR A 352 -10.24 12.02 3.60
C TYR A 352 -10.50 13.19 2.65
N MET A 353 -9.64 13.37 1.65
CA MET A 353 -9.89 14.40 0.63
C MET A 353 -11.14 14.01 -0.17
N PRO A 354 -12.03 14.96 -0.57
CA PRO A 354 -13.26 14.63 -1.32
C PRO A 354 -13.03 13.79 -2.59
N VAL A 355 -11.89 14.00 -3.27
CA VAL A 355 -11.46 13.23 -4.46
C VAL A 355 -11.16 11.75 -4.19
N GLU A 356 -11.06 11.32 -2.94
CA GLU A 356 -10.82 9.92 -2.56
C GLU A 356 -12.11 9.10 -2.49
N ASN A 357 -13.29 9.76 -2.44
CA ASN A 357 -14.61 9.12 -2.38
C ASN A 357 -14.71 8.02 -1.30
N ARG A 358 -14.20 8.32 -0.10
CA ARG A 358 -14.28 7.49 1.11
C ARG A 358 -15.10 8.22 2.18
N ASP A 359 -15.97 7.48 2.87
CA ASP A 359 -16.75 7.99 4.00
C ASP A 359 -16.08 7.54 5.32
N PRO A 360 -15.42 8.45 6.08
CA PRO A 360 -14.73 8.08 7.31
C PRO A 360 -15.70 7.65 8.41
N TRP A 361 -16.92 8.20 8.43
CA TRP A 361 -17.95 7.88 9.41
C TRP A 361 -18.56 6.50 9.16
N GLN A 362 -18.72 6.10 7.90
CA GLN A 362 -19.10 4.73 7.53
C GLN A 362 -17.96 3.73 7.82
N GLU A 363 -16.71 4.07 7.50
CA GLU A 363 -15.56 3.19 7.78
C GLU A 363 -15.36 2.94 9.29
N TYR A 364 -15.41 3.99 10.11
CA TYR A 364 -15.35 3.90 11.58
C TYR A 364 -16.46 2.99 12.18
N GLN A 365 -17.65 3.02 11.60
CA GLN A 365 -18.74 2.15 12.06
C GLN A 365 -18.47 0.66 11.79
N VAL A 366 -17.76 0.36 10.69
CA VAL A 366 -17.55 -1.00 10.14
C VAL A 366 -16.22 -1.63 10.55
N ALA A 367 -15.18 -0.85 10.89
CA ALA A 367 -13.89 -1.40 11.31
C ALA A 367 -12.97 -0.39 12.03
N ARG A 368 -13.10 -0.25 13.35
CA ARG A 368 -12.29 0.63 14.22
C ARG A 368 -11.48 -0.13 15.28
N ILE A 369 -10.58 0.56 15.99
CA ILE A 369 -9.91 0.04 17.20
C ILE A 369 -10.95 -0.15 18.33
N PRO A 370 -10.87 -1.23 19.15
CA PRO A 370 -11.83 -1.48 20.20
C PRO A 370 -11.97 -0.34 21.22
N GLY A 371 -13.22 -0.03 21.59
CA GLY A 371 -13.55 1.09 22.48
C GLY A 371 -13.30 2.51 21.92
N ALA A 372 -12.85 2.67 20.68
CA ALA A 372 -12.60 3.98 20.09
C ALA A 372 -13.90 4.77 19.80
N LEU A 373 -13.82 6.09 19.93
CA LEU A 373 -14.86 7.05 19.55
C LEU A 373 -14.44 7.82 18.29
N PHE A 374 -15.41 8.30 17.51
CA PHE A 374 -15.12 9.15 16.35
C PHE A 374 -14.94 10.61 16.79
N PHE A 375 -13.86 11.24 16.34
CA PHE A 375 -13.64 12.68 16.42
C PHE A 375 -13.83 13.27 15.02
N ASP A 376 -14.96 13.95 14.82
CA ASP A 376 -15.30 14.54 13.53
C ASP A 376 -14.54 15.85 13.30
N ILE A 377 -13.57 15.83 12.39
CA ILE A 377 -12.73 17.00 12.06
C ILE A 377 -13.51 18.07 11.27
N ASP A 378 -14.59 17.72 10.56
CA ASP A 378 -15.47 18.69 9.89
C ASP A 378 -16.63 19.14 10.82
N GLY A 379 -16.98 18.31 11.80
CA GLY A 379 -17.93 18.63 12.86
C GLY A 379 -17.40 19.63 13.89
N ILE A 380 -16.16 19.42 14.35
CA ILE A 380 -15.53 20.13 15.48
C ILE A 380 -14.58 21.23 14.96
N ILE A 381 -15.20 22.24 14.31
CA ILE A 381 -14.56 23.40 13.68
C ILE A 381 -15.18 24.71 14.16
N ASP A 382 -14.51 25.83 13.88
CA ASP A 382 -15.14 27.15 13.95
C ASP A 382 -16.30 27.26 12.95
N LYS A 383 -17.44 27.76 13.43
CA LYS A 383 -18.68 27.95 12.65
C LYS A 383 -18.89 29.40 12.22
N THR A 384 -17.99 30.31 12.57
CA THR A 384 -18.09 31.74 12.20
C THR A 384 -17.45 32.07 10.83
N THR A 385 -16.89 31.07 10.15
CA THR A 385 -16.15 31.24 8.90
C THR A 385 -16.37 30.06 7.95
N ASP A 386 -16.40 30.32 6.64
CA ASP A 386 -16.43 29.29 5.59
C ASP A 386 -15.04 28.63 5.37
N LEU A 387 -14.01 29.05 6.11
CA LEU A 387 -12.67 28.48 6.01
C LEU A 387 -12.61 27.04 6.57
N PRO A 388 -12.02 26.10 5.82
CA PRO A 388 -12.09 24.68 6.14
C PRO A 388 -11.17 24.29 7.31
N HIS A 389 -11.71 23.51 8.25
CA HIS A 389 -11.02 22.90 9.40
C HIS A 389 -10.52 23.87 10.48
N MET A 390 -10.96 25.13 10.47
CA MET A 390 -10.50 26.16 11.42
C MET A 390 -10.72 25.75 12.88
N LEU A 391 -9.75 26.07 13.74
CA LEU A 391 -9.78 25.78 15.17
C LEU A 391 -10.99 26.49 15.84
N PRO A 392 -11.90 25.76 16.53
CA PRO A 392 -13.08 26.35 17.17
C PRO A 392 -12.74 27.26 18.37
N SER A 393 -13.77 27.84 19.00
CA SER A 393 -13.61 28.50 20.30
C SER A 393 -13.20 27.52 21.41
N GLU A 394 -12.62 28.05 22.49
CA GLU A 394 -12.28 27.25 23.68
C GLU A 394 -13.50 26.52 24.24
N GLU A 395 -14.64 27.22 24.33
CA GLU A 395 -15.91 26.70 24.83
C GLU A 395 -16.48 25.59 23.93
N ALA A 396 -16.38 25.77 22.61
CA ALA A 396 -16.86 24.79 21.63
C ALA A 396 -16.03 23.50 21.66
N PHE A 397 -14.70 23.60 21.76
CA PHE A 397 -13.83 22.43 21.94
C PHE A 397 -14.07 21.76 23.30
N ALA A 398 -14.13 22.53 24.39
CA ALA A 398 -14.44 22.01 25.73
C ALA A 398 -15.76 21.23 25.75
N ALA A 399 -16.80 21.77 25.10
CA ALA A 399 -18.12 21.15 24.99
C ALA A 399 -18.08 19.86 24.15
N ALA A 400 -17.42 19.86 22.99
CA ALA A 400 -17.29 18.69 22.12
C ALA A 400 -16.53 17.53 22.81
N VAL A 401 -15.37 17.84 23.41
CA VAL A 401 -14.53 16.87 24.10
C VAL A 401 -15.20 16.33 25.38
N SER A 402 -15.97 17.17 26.08
CA SER A 402 -16.83 16.73 27.20
C SER A 402 -17.93 15.76 26.74
N ALA A 403 -18.53 15.97 25.57
CA ALA A 403 -19.56 15.08 25.01
C ALA A 403 -19.00 13.71 24.55
N LEU A 404 -17.72 13.65 24.19
CA LEU A 404 -16.98 12.40 24.02
C LEU A 404 -16.65 11.70 25.36
N ASP A 405 -16.88 12.36 26.50
CA ASP A 405 -16.52 11.93 27.87
C ASP A 405 -15.00 11.68 28.01
N ILE A 406 -14.27 12.72 27.66
CA ILE A 406 -12.83 12.91 27.87
C ILE A 406 -12.66 14.03 28.91
N LYS A 407 -11.71 13.87 29.84
CA LYS A 407 -11.39 14.76 30.96
C LYS A 407 -9.91 15.12 30.97
N ASN A 408 -9.55 16.23 31.61
CA ASN A 408 -8.16 16.73 31.68
C ASN A 408 -7.11 15.75 32.23
N HIS A 409 -7.53 14.71 32.96
CA HIS A 409 -6.61 13.69 33.47
C HIS A 409 -6.35 12.54 32.49
N ASP A 410 -7.16 12.36 31.45
CA ASP A 410 -7.10 11.21 30.53
C ASP A 410 -5.86 11.24 29.61
N LYS A 411 -5.47 10.06 29.15
CA LYS A 411 -4.52 9.81 28.05
C LYS A 411 -5.31 9.70 26.75
N VAL A 412 -5.16 10.65 25.83
CA VAL A 412 -5.86 10.66 24.54
C VAL A 412 -4.96 10.07 23.46
N ILE A 413 -5.42 9.01 22.77
CA ILE A 413 -4.67 8.34 21.70
C ILE A 413 -5.45 8.47 20.39
N VAL A 414 -4.90 9.19 19.42
CA VAL A 414 -5.57 9.53 18.16
C VAL A 414 -5.01 8.70 17.01
N TYR A 415 -5.87 8.15 16.15
CA TYR A 415 -5.45 7.48 14.92
C TYR A 415 -6.35 7.86 13.73
N ASP A 416 -5.94 7.51 12.50
CA ASP A 416 -6.80 7.60 11.31
C ASP A 416 -6.66 6.39 10.39
N GLY A 417 -7.63 6.26 9.47
CA GLY A 417 -7.75 5.19 8.46
C GLY A 417 -6.89 5.37 7.20
N LYS A 418 -5.97 6.35 7.18
CA LYS A 418 -4.81 6.37 6.26
C LYS A 418 -3.53 5.93 6.97
N GLY A 419 -3.52 5.98 8.29
CA GLY A 419 -2.39 5.69 9.18
C GLY A 419 -1.83 6.95 9.80
N PHE A 420 -1.61 8.00 8.99
CA PHE A 420 -0.94 9.22 9.43
C PHE A 420 -1.24 10.42 8.52
N PHE A 421 -2.41 11.02 8.67
CA PHE A 421 -2.85 12.14 7.81
C PHE A 421 -3.65 13.19 8.58
N SER A 422 -4.63 12.77 9.36
CA SER A 422 -5.60 13.64 10.03
C SER A 422 -5.54 13.50 11.56
N ALA A 423 -5.08 12.37 12.10
CA ALA A 423 -4.84 12.22 13.54
C ALA A 423 -3.90 13.30 14.15
N PRO A 424 -2.81 13.74 13.47
CA PRO A 424 -1.96 14.81 13.99
C PRO A 424 -2.65 16.17 14.14
N ARG A 425 -3.72 16.43 13.37
CA ARG A 425 -4.54 17.65 13.54
C ARG A 425 -5.18 17.66 14.92
N VAL A 426 -5.84 16.57 15.31
CA VAL A 426 -6.52 16.46 16.60
C VAL A 426 -5.51 16.43 17.76
N TRP A 427 -4.35 15.79 17.59
CA TRP A 427 -3.22 15.91 18.54
C TRP A 427 -2.83 17.37 18.80
N TRP A 428 -2.67 18.18 17.75
CA TRP A 428 -2.37 19.60 17.88
C TRP A 428 -3.54 20.38 18.49
N MET A 429 -4.80 20.05 18.17
CA MET A 429 -5.99 20.66 18.79
C MET A 429 -5.99 20.44 20.32
N PHE A 430 -5.76 19.23 20.81
CA PHE A 430 -5.63 19.00 22.26
C PHE A 430 -4.47 19.81 22.88
N ARG A 431 -3.31 19.89 22.22
CA ARG A 431 -2.16 20.67 22.72
C ARG A 431 -2.38 22.18 22.70
N VAL A 432 -3.01 22.74 21.68
CA VAL A 432 -3.27 24.19 21.58
C VAL A 432 -4.30 24.66 22.61
N TYR A 433 -5.10 23.76 23.19
CA TYR A 433 -5.90 24.00 24.39
C TYR A 433 -5.28 23.45 25.70
N GLY A 434 -3.96 23.21 25.72
CA GLY A 434 -3.19 22.92 26.94
C GLY A 434 -3.15 21.45 27.39
N HIS A 435 -3.86 20.54 26.72
CA HIS A 435 -3.89 19.12 27.08
C HIS A 435 -2.74 18.35 26.43
N ASN A 436 -1.61 18.28 27.12
CA ASN A 436 -0.41 17.60 26.63
C ASN A 436 -0.41 16.06 26.79
N LYS A 437 -1.42 15.46 27.44
CA LYS A 437 -1.58 13.99 27.52
C LYS A 437 -2.24 13.43 26.25
N VAL A 438 -1.65 13.71 25.10
CA VAL A 438 -2.17 13.33 23.78
C VAL A 438 -1.06 12.80 22.88
N TRP A 439 -1.33 11.67 22.23
CA TRP A 439 -0.40 10.98 21.35
C TRP A 439 -1.09 10.52 20.06
N VAL A 440 -0.35 10.45 18.96
CA VAL A 440 -0.81 9.80 17.72
C VAL A 440 -0.45 8.31 17.76
N LEU A 441 -1.29 7.43 17.22
CA LEU A 441 -0.94 6.03 17.00
C LEU A 441 0.01 5.91 15.79
N ASP A 442 1.24 5.47 16.02
CA ASP A 442 2.25 5.36 14.96
C ASP A 442 1.85 4.29 13.93
N GLY A 443 1.72 4.69 12.66
CA GLY A 443 1.14 3.88 11.58
C GLY A 443 -0.39 3.71 11.60
N GLY A 444 -1.08 4.27 12.60
CA GLY A 444 -2.55 4.31 12.72
C GLY A 444 -3.28 2.97 12.52
N LEU A 445 -4.49 3.02 11.93
CA LEU A 445 -5.31 1.84 11.71
C LEU A 445 -4.69 0.78 10.77
N PRO A 446 -3.95 1.15 9.69
CA PRO A 446 -3.19 0.19 8.90
C PRO A 446 -2.18 -0.59 9.74
N GLN A 447 -1.37 0.08 10.59
CA GLN A 447 -0.39 -0.60 11.43
C GLN A 447 -1.03 -1.41 12.56
N TRP A 448 -2.17 -0.95 13.11
CA TRP A 448 -2.98 -1.74 14.05
C TRP A 448 -3.38 -3.09 13.45
N ARG A 449 -3.96 -3.07 12.24
CA ARG A 449 -4.36 -4.28 11.50
C ARG A 449 -3.16 -5.14 11.10
N ALA A 450 -2.06 -4.53 10.64
CA ALA A 450 -0.82 -5.24 10.29
C ALA A 450 -0.14 -5.90 11.51
N SER A 451 -0.35 -5.36 12.71
CA SER A 451 0.10 -5.96 13.97
C SER A 451 -0.78 -7.12 14.45
N GLY A 452 -1.85 -7.45 13.72
CA GLY A 452 -2.74 -8.58 14.03
C GLY A 452 -3.72 -8.34 15.18
N PHE A 453 -3.93 -7.09 15.60
CA PHE A 453 -4.84 -6.75 16.71
C PHE A 453 -6.30 -6.65 16.26
N ASP A 454 -7.20 -7.02 17.16
CA ASP A 454 -8.66 -7.06 16.92
C ASP A 454 -9.23 -5.69 16.52
N ILE A 455 -10.30 -5.72 15.72
CA ILE A 455 -11.08 -4.53 15.33
C ILE A 455 -12.56 -4.74 15.65
N GLU A 456 -13.25 -3.69 16.07
CA GLU A 456 -14.70 -3.74 16.29
C GLU A 456 -15.46 -3.43 14.99
N SER A 457 -16.23 -4.42 14.49
CA SER A 457 -17.00 -4.30 13.24
C SER A 457 -18.47 -3.91 13.39
N ASN A 458 -18.96 -3.76 14.63
CA ASN A 458 -20.32 -3.28 14.91
C ASN A 458 -20.21 -2.05 15.82
N CYS A 459 -20.68 -0.88 15.38
CA CYS A 459 -20.65 0.34 16.19
C CYS A 459 -21.74 0.35 17.27
N PRO A 460 -21.40 0.40 18.57
CA PRO A 460 -22.40 0.42 19.62
C PRO A 460 -23.12 1.78 19.64
N ALA A 461 -24.41 1.77 19.92
CA ALA A 461 -25.25 2.97 19.87
C ALA A 461 -24.72 4.13 20.75
N TYR A 462 -24.07 3.84 21.89
CA TYR A 462 -23.49 4.89 22.74
C TYR A 462 -22.36 5.67 22.04
N ALA A 463 -21.55 5.01 21.21
CA ALA A 463 -20.43 5.64 20.52
C ALA A 463 -20.93 6.52 19.36
N ILE A 464 -21.98 6.07 18.66
CA ILE A 464 -22.71 6.87 17.67
C ILE A 464 -23.34 8.12 18.31
N LEU A 465 -23.95 7.96 19.49
CA LEU A 465 -24.57 9.06 20.22
C LEU A 465 -23.53 10.07 20.73
N LYS A 466 -22.40 9.63 21.28
CA LYS A 466 -21.30 10.52 21.71
C LYS A 466 -20.74 11.36 20.57
N ALA A 467 -20.44 10.76 19.42
CA ALA A 467 -19.93 11.51 18.26
C ALA A 467 -20.94 12.58 17.76
N LYS A 468 -22.22 12.22 17.65
CA LYS A 468 -23.27 13.19 17.28
C LYS A 468 -23.50 14.28 18.34
N ALA A 469 -23.36 13.94 19.62
CA ALA A 469 -23.45 14.90 20.71
C ALA A 469 -22.27 15.88 20.70
N ALA A 470 -21.07 15.45 20.33
CA ALA A 470 -19.91 16.33 20.19
C ALA A 470 -20.14 17.42 19.12
N ASN A 471 -20.56 17.04 17.92
CA ASN A 471 -20.91 18.00 16.86
C ASN A 471 -22.04 18.93 17.32
N SER A 472 -23.09 18.37 17.94
CA SER A 472 -24.23 19.15 18.43
C SER A 472 -23.84 20.14 19.52
N ALA A 473 -22.86 19.82 20.37
CA ALA A 473 -22.35 20.69 21.41
C ALA A 473 -21.59 21.91 20.84
N VAL A 474 -20.87 21.73 19.72
CA VAL A 474 -20.26 22.83 18.97
C VAL A 474 -21.33 23.77 18.42
N GLU A 475 -22.33 23.22 17.71
CA GLU A 475 -23.45 24.01 17.17
C GLU A 475 -24.19 24.76 18.29
N MET A 476 -24.44 24.14 19.45
CA MET A 476 -25.07 24.80 20.60
C MET A 476 -24.27 26.01 21.10
N VAL A 477 -22.95 25.88 21.26
CA VAL A 477 -22.08 26.98 21.71
C VAL A 477 -22.11 28.15 20.72
N TYR A 478 -21.98 27.90 19.42
CA TYR A 478 -22.04 28.95 18.41
C TYR A 478 -23.43 29.58 18.25
N ASN A 479 -24.50 28.87 18.62
CA ASN A 479 -25.85 29.43 18.74
C ASN A 479 -26.11 30.12 20.12
N GLY A 480 -25.07 30.36 20.92
CA GLY A 480 -25.17 31.04 22.22
C GLY A 480 -25.89 30.24 23.31
N GLN A 481 -26.02 28.93 23.15
CA GLN A 481 -26.70 28.05 24.10
C GLN A 481 -25.69 27.45 25.08
N LEU A 482 -26.11 27.32 26.35
CA LEU A 482 -25.31 26.63 27.37
C LEU A 482 -25.24 25.14 27.02
N SER A 483 -24.02 24.65 26.76
CA SER A 483 -23.76 23.21 26.68
C SER A 483 -24.06 22.51 28.01
N SER A 484 -24.29 21.21 27.94
CA SER A 484 -24.36 20.33 29.11
C SER A 484 -23.03 20.25 29.86
N ALA A 485 -23.04 19.64 31.06
CA ALA A 485 -21.95 19.69 32.04
C ALA A 485 -20.55 19.46 31.44
N VAL A 486 -19.78 20.55 31.30
CA VAL A 486 -18.42 20.54 30.78
C VAL A 486 -17.50 19.83 31.78
N THR A 487 -16.82 18.78 31.31
CA THR A 487 -15.89 17.95 32.11
C THR A 487 -14.44 18.06 31.64
N PHE A 488 -14.21 18.83 30.58
CA PHE A 488 -12.90 19.16 30.02
C PHE A 488 -12.70 20.68 30.03
N GLN A 489 -11.67 21.15 30.73
CA GLN A 489 -11.26 22.56 30.78
C GLN A 489 -10.16 22.81 29.75
N THR A 490 -10.22 23.92 29.03
CA THR A 490 -9.16 24.35 28.12
C THR A 490 -8.20 25.33 28.79
N GLN A 491 -7.00 25.44 28.24
CA GLN A 491 -6.07 26.53 28.48
C GLN A 491 -5.36 26.86 27.16
N PHE A 492 -5.88 27.82 26.39
CA PHE A 492 -5.32 28.18 25.08
C PHE A 492 -3.83 28.54 25.13
N GLN A 493 -3.08 28.04 24.14
CA GLN A 493 -1.64 28.16 23.99
C GLN A 493 -1.31 29.02 22.76
N PRO A 494 -1.35 30.37 22.87
CA PRO A 494 -1.22 31.28 21.73
C PRO A 494 0.17 31.28 21.03
N HIS A 495 1.12 30.48 21.52
CA HIS A 495 2.40 30.20 20.88
C HIS A 495 2.33 29.03 19.87
N LEU A 496 1.33 28.14 19.98
CA LEU A 496 1.09 27.03 19.03
C LEU A 496 0.12 27.40 17.89
N PHE A 497 -0.46 28.60 17.91
CA PHE A 497 -1.47 29.07 16.95
C PHE A 497 -1.06 30.39 16.29
N TRP A 498 -1.09 30.44 14.96
CA TRP A 498 -0.84 31.66 14.17
C TRP A 498 -2.01 32.00 13.24
N THR A 499 -2.30 33.30 13.16
CA THR A 499 -3.29 33.90 12.26
C THR A 499 -2.64 34.48 11.01
N LEU A 500 -3.48 34.86 10.04
CA LEU A 500 -3.11 35.57 8.82
C LEU A 500 -2.19 36.78 9.08
N GLU A 501 -2.45 37.59 10.11
CA GLU A 501 -1.68 38.80 10.42
C GLU A 501 -0.27 38.46 10.94
N LYS A 502 -0.14 37.41 11.78
CA LYS A 502 1.19 36.94 12.23
C LYS A 502 2.03 36.49 11.05
N VAL A 503 1.42 35.80 10.07
CA VAL A 503 2.10 35.36 8.84
C VAL A 503 2.46 36.55 7.93
N LYS A 504 1.54 37.49 7.71
CA LYS A 504 1.81 38.73 6.93
C LYS A 504 2.96 39.53 7.55
N HIS A 505 2.99 39.66 8.87
CA HIS A 505 4.08 40.30 9.58
C HIS A 505 5.39 39.51 9.43
N ASN A 506 5.36 38.17 9.57
CA ASN A 506 6.55 37.34 9.43
C ASN A 506 7.13 37.31 8.01
N MET A 507 6.30 37.42 6.97
CA MET A 507 6.75 37.55 5.57
C MET A 507 7.69 38.76 5.39
N ALA A 508 7.42 39.87 6.09
CA ALA A 508 8.27 41.07 6.07
C ALA A 508 9.42 41.01 7.10
N ALA A 509 9.17 40.50 8.31
CA ALA A 509 10.11 40.56 9.43
C ALA A 509 11.05 39.33 9.55
N GLN A 510 10.76 38.23 8.85
CA GLN A 510 11.55 36.98 8.77
C GLN A 510 11.97 36.37 10.13
N THR A 511 11.16 36.60 11.17
CA THR A 511 11.44 36.15 12.55
C THR A 511 11.43 34.63 12.69
N HIS A 512 10.55 33.95 11.95
CA HIS A 512 10.38 32.51 11.91
C HIS A 512 10.57 32.02 10.47
N GLN A 513 11.20 30.85 10.32
CA GLN A 513 11.26 30.16 9.04
C GLN A 513 9.90 29.53 8.77
N GLN A 514 9.26 29.90 7.67
CA GLN A 514 7.94 29.38 7.32
C GLN A 514 8.08 28.12 6.45
N VAL A 515 7.30 27.07 6.75
CA VAL A 515 7.39 25.77 6.08
C VAL A 515 6.02 25.26 5.66
N ASP A 516 5.85 24.97 4.37
CA ASP A 516 4.61 24.41 3.83
C ASP A 516 4.69 22.88 3.68
N ALA A 517 3.70 22.20 4.24
CA ALA A 517 3.58 20.75 4.24
C ALA A 517 2.90 20.17 2.98
N ARG A 518 2.41 20.99 2.03
CA ARG A 518 1.75 20.51 0.81
C ARG A 518 2.71 19.73 -0.11
N PRO A 519 2.20 18.81 -0.95
CA PRO A 519 2.99 18.20 -2.02
C PRO A 519 3.64 19.27 -2.91
N LYS A 520 4.94 19.13 -3.20
CA LYS A 520 5.73 20.17 -3.86
C LYS A 520 5.11 20.74 -5.15
N GLY A 521 4.40 19.95 -5.95
CA GLY A 521 3.70 20.44 -7.15
C GLY A 521 2.63 21.51 -6.88
N ARG A 522 1.92 21.45 -5.74
CA ARG A 522 0.94 22.47 -5.31
C ARG A 522 1.62 23.75 -4.83
N PHE A 523 2.71 23.59 -4.08
CA PHE A 523 3.57 24.68 -3.60
C PHE A 523 4.24 25.43 -4.76
N ASP A 524 4.78 24.70 -5.75
CA ASP A 524 5.42 25.25 -6.95
C ASP A 524 4.42 25.92 -7.93
N GLY A 525 3.11 25.68 -7.77
CA GLY A 525 2.07 26.19 -8.67
C GLY A 525 1.82 25.34 -9.93
N VAL A 526 2.44 24.15 -10.04
CA VAL A 526 2.41 23.28 -11.23
C VAL A 526 1.40 22.13 -11.14
N ALA A 527 0.72 21.96 -9.99
CA ALA A 527 -0.38 21.01 -9.80
C ALA A 527 -1.51 21.68 -9.00
N PRO A 528 -2.79 21.49 -9.38
CA PRO A 528 -3.92 22.23 -8.81
C PRO A 528 -4.11 21.97 -7.32
N GLU A 529 -4.67 22.96 -6.63
CA GLU A 529 -5.27 22.74 -5.30
C GLU A 529 -6.52 21.84 -5.44
N PRO A 530 -6.85 21.05 -4.40
CA PRO A 530 -7.97 20.12 -4.44
C PRO A 530 -9.34 20.77 -4.18
N ARG A 531 -9.38 22.10 -3.98
CA ARG A 531 -10.58 22.91 -3.81
C ARG A 531 -10.77 23.76 -5.07
N GLU A 532 -11.98 23.77 -5.60
CA GLU A 532 -12.31 24.56 -6.78
C GLU A 532 -12.14 26.07 -6.51
N GLY A 533 -11.74 26.83 -7.53
CA GLY A 533 -11.44 28.27 -7.42
C GLY A 533 -10.07 28.60 -6.82
N VAL A 534 -9.54 27.80 -5.89
CA VAL A 534 -8.29 28.10 -5.19
C VAL A 534 -7.08 27.95 -6.11
N ARG A 535 -6.26 29.01 -6.26
CA ARG A 535 -5.03 28.98 -7.06
C ARG A 535 -3.92 28.19 -6.35
N SER A 536 -3.01 27.61 -7.13
CA SER A 536 -1.78 26.97 -6.61
C SER A 536 -0.62 27.97 -6.51
N GLY A 537 0.43 27.60 -5.78
CA GLY A 537 1.54 28.50 -5.41
C GLY A 537 1.81 28.48 -3.91
N HIS A 538 2.65 29.39 -3.42
CA HIS A 538 3.04 29.51 -2.01
C HIS A 538 3.23 30.96 -1.54
N ILE A 539 3.37 31.12 -0.22
CA ILE A 539 3.61 32.39 0.48
C ILE A 539 5.10 32.76 0.34
N PRO A 540 5.47 34.00 -0.05
CA PRO A 540 6.88 34.36 -0.27
C PRO A 540 7.78 34.05 0.93
N GLY A 541 8.98 33.56 0.67
CA GLY A 541 9.96 33.19 1.71
C GLY A 541 9.66 31.89 2.47
N THR A 542 8.59 31.18 2.12
CA THR A 542 8.27 29.84 2.67
C THR A 542 9.13 28.76 2.01
N ALA A 543 9.58 27.77 2.78
CA ALA A 543 10.22 26.55 2.26
C ALA A 543 9.20 25.40 2.12
N SER A 544 9.48 24.42 1.26
CA SER A 544 8.65 23.21 1.15
C SER A 544 9.28 22.05 1.92
N VAL A 545 8.51 21.44 2.81
CA VAL A 545 8.80 20.12 3.42
C VAL A 545 7.51 19.30 3.29
N PRO A 546 7.26 18.63 2.16
CA PRO A 546 6.00 17.91 1.93
C PRO A 546 5.74 16.88 3.03
N PHE A 547 4.53 16.82 3.58
CA PHE A 547 4.21 15.99 4.75
C PHE A 547 4.55 14.50 4.58
N ALA A 548 4.49 13.99 3.35
CA ALA A 548 4.82 12.61 3.02
C ALA A 548 6.33 12.29 3.19
N GLU A 549 7.20 13.29 3.29
CA GLU A 549 8.62 13.12 3.60
C GLU A 549 8.90 12.95 5.11
N MET A 550 7.87 13.00 5.96
CA MET A 550 7.95 12.71 7.39
C MET A 550 7.83 11.22 7.71
N PHE A 551 7.67 10.37 6.70
CA PHE A 551 7.40 8.93 6.85
C PHE A 551 8.44 8.05 6.13
N ASP A 552 8.58 6.80 6.57
CA ASP A 552 9.56 5.84 6.06
C ASP A 552 9.16 5.16 4.72
N GLY A 553 7.92 5.36 4.28
CA GLY A 553 7.32 4.73 3.10
C GLY A 553 6.11 3.85 3.43
N ALA A 554 6.02 3.39 4.67
CA ALA A 554 4.76 3.09 5.34
C ALA A 554 4.24 4.39 6.03
N PRO A 555 3.03 4.42 6.62
CA PRO A 555 2.56 5.60 7.37
C PRO A 555 3.18 5.72 8.78
N MET A 556 4.42 5.27 8.99
CA MET A 556 5.12 5.41 10.28
C MET A 556 5.96 6.68 10.33
N LEU A 557 5.93 7.39 11.45
CA LEU A 557 6.68 8.64 11.64
C LEU A 557 8.19 8.35 11.72
N LEU A 558 8.99 9.09 10.94
CA LEU A 558 10.44 8.88 10.85
C LEU A 558 11.17 8.99 12.20
N PRO A 559 12.34 8.34 12.35
CA PRO A 559 13.24 8.55 13.48
C PRO A 559 13.69 10.02 13.60
N ALA A 560 13.98 10.46 14.83
CA ALA A 560 14.37 11.84 15.13
C ALA A 560 15.54 12.35 14.25
N ASP A 561 16.59 11.55 14.06
CA ASP A 561 17.76 11.93 13.25
C ASP A 561 17.47 12.01 11.74
N GLU A 562 16.36 11.43 11.26
CA GLU A 562 15.95 11.53 9.86
C GLU A 562 15.00 12.70 9.64
N ILE A 563 14.08 12.97 10.58
CA ILE A 563 13.32 14.22 10.63
C ILE A 563 14.25 15.43 10.68
N ARG A 564 15.29 15.38 11.52
CA ARG A 564 16.34 16.39 11.60
C ARG A 564 16.93 16.72 10.21
N LYS A 565 17.41 15.68 9.52
CA LYS A 565 17.98 15.81 8.16
C LYS A 565 16.97 16.34 7.15
N LYS A 566 15.68 16.00 7.24
CA LYS A 566 14.64 16.50 6.33
C LYS A 566 14.47 18.01 6.38
N PHE A 567 14.39 18.60 7.58
CA PHE A 567 14.33 20.05 7.72
C PHE A 567 15.63 20.72 7.28
N GLU A 568 16.79 20.19 7.68
CA GLU A 568 18.10 20.71 7.29
C GLU A 568 18.32 20.67 5.76
N GLN A 569 17.87 19.61 5.08
CA GLN A 569 17.93 19.48 3.61
C GLN A 569 17.04 20.47 2.86
N SER A 570 15.89 20.85 3.43
CA SER A 570 15.06 21.96 2.92
C SER A 570 15.54 23.35 3.37
N GLY A 571 16.76 23.47 3.93
CA GLY A 571 17.38 24.73 4.32
C GLY A 571 16.88 25.31 5.65
N ILE A 572 16.16 24.53 6.46
CA ILE A 572 15.60 24.97 7.74
C ILE A 572 16.60 24.71 8.87
N SER A 573 17.10 25.79 9.48
CA SER A 573 17.92 25.73 10.69
C SER A 573 17.05 25.35 11.89
N LEU A 574 17.42 24.27 12.56
CA LEU A 574 16.68 23.74 13.71
C LEU A 574 17.01 24.45 15.04
N ASP A 575 17.87 25.48 15.01
CA ASP A 575 18.13 26.39 16.13
C ASP A 575 17.29 27.68 16.04
N ARG A 576 16.74 27.98 14.85
CA ARG A 576 15.89 29.15 14.61
C ARG A 576 14.40 28.85 14.90
N PRO A 577 13.55 29.88 15.11
CA PRO A 577 12.10 29.70 15.16
C PRO A 577 11.55 29.19 13.81
N ILE A 578 10.47 28.39 13.88
CA ILE A 578 9.82 27.73 12.74
C ILE A 578 8.31 27.90 12.89
N VAL A 579 7.59 28.15 11.79
CA VAL A 579 6.12 28.10 11.70
C VAL A 579 5.72 27.20 10.54
N VAL A 580 4.69 26.37 10.72
CA VAL A 580 4.25 25.40 9.71
C VAL A 580 2.86 25.72 9.16
N SER A 581 2.66 25.53 7.86
CA SER A 581 1.38 25.71 7.16
C SER A 581 1.12 24.56 6.19
N CYS A 582 -0.08 24.47 5.62
CA CYS A 582 -0.36 23.60 4.48
C CYS A 582 -1.49 24.17 3.61
N GLY A 583 -2.43 23.34 3.15
CA GLY A 583 -3.66 23.80 2.49
C GLY A 583 -4.66 24.46 3.44
N SER A 584 -4.81 23.94 4.66
CA SER A 584 -5.84 24.33 5.65
C SER A 584 -5.62 23.56 6.97
N GLY A 585 -4.64 23.95 7.76
CA GLY A 585 -4.39 23.47 9.13
C GLY A 585 -3.97 21.99 9.34
N VAL A 586 -4.51 21.03 8.58
CA VAL A 586 -4.45 19.58 8.87
C VAL A 586 -3.04 19.01 8.72
N THR A 587 -2.51 18.89 7.49
CA THR A 587 -1.20 18.24 7.27
C THR A 587 0.00 19.06 7.78
N ALA A 588 -0.21 20.33 8.15
CA ALA A 588 0.78 21.14 8.84
C ALA A 588 1.13 20.56 10.22
N CYS A 589 0.14 19.99 10.91
CA CYS A 589 0.32 19.34 12.21
C CYS A 589 1.23 18.09 12.14
N ILE A 590 1.39 17.47 10.96
CA ILE A 590 2.36 16.36 10.75
C ILE A 590 3.80 16.89 10.90
N LEU A 591 4.09 18.08 10.37
CA LEU A 591 5.38 18.75 10.56
C LEU A 591 5.59 19.15 12.02
N ALA A 592 4.58 19.73 12.67
CA ALA A 592 4.65 20.11 14.08
C ALA A 592 4.89 18.90 15.01
N LEU A 593 4.27 17.75 14.71
CA LEU A 593 4.46 16.49 15.45
C LEU A 593 5.88 15.94 15.29
N GLY A 594 6.41 15.90 14.07
CA GLY A 594 7.79 15.47 13.84
C GLY A 594 8.83 16.41 14.44
N LEU A 595 8.57 17.72 14.41
CA LEU A 595 9.40 18.73 15.09
C LEU A 595 9.36 18.53 16.61
N TYR A 596 8.20 18.21 17.20
CA TYR A 596 8.08 17.87 18.62
C TYR A 596 8.97 16.66 18.98
N ARG A 597 8.94 15.59 18.17
CA ARG A 597 9.78 14.39 18.35
C ARG A 597 11.29 14.67 18.34
N ILE A 598 11.75 15.76 17.71
CA ILE A 598 13.17 16.19 17.76
C ILE A 598 13.46 17.27 18.82
N GLY A 599 12.54 17.47 19.77
CA GLY A 599 12.68 18.42 20.88
C GLY A 599 12.19 19.84 20.60
N ARG A 600 11.65 20.13 19.41
CA ARG A 600 11.05 21.43 19.08
C ARG A 600 9.55 21.39 19.37
N GLN A 601 9.18 21.57 20.64
CA GLN A 601 7.79 21.40 21.09
C GLN A 601 6.88 22.61 20.79
N ASP A 602 7.47 23.81 20.70
CA ASP A 602 6.81 25.10 20.54
C ASP A 602 6.66 25.49 19.06
N ILE A 603 5.99 24.65 18.26
CA ILE A 603 5.78 24.89 16.84
C ILE A 603 4.39 25.47 16.59
N PRO A 604 4.28 26.76 16.20
CA PRO A 604 3.04 27.30 15.70
C PRO A 604 2.60 26.67 14.37
N VAL A 605 1.32 26.35 14.30
CA VAL A 605 0.61 26.08 13.05
C VAL A 605 -0.08 27.36 12.60
N TYR A 606 0.12 27.75 11.34
CA TYR A 606 -0.71 28.75 10.68
C TYR A 606 -2.00 28.08 10.19
N ASP A 607 -3.12 28.43 10.80
CA ASP A 607 -4.32 27.59 10.73
C ASP A 607 -5.07 27.68 9.40
N GLY A 608 -5.53 28.88 9.03
CA GLY A 608 -6.18 29.14 7.74
C GLY A 608 -5.30 28.80 6.53
N SER A 609 -3.97 28.81 6.72
CA SER A 609 -3.01 28.18 5.81
C SER A 609 -3.15 28.74 4.38
N TRP A 610 -2.83 27.95 3.34
CA TRP A 610 -2.92 28.44 1.96
C TRP A 610 -4.33 28.85 1.54
N THR A 611 -5.40 28.17 1.99
CA THR A 611 -6.78 28.53 1.58
C THR A 611 -7.17 29.93 2.06
N GLU A 612 -6.78 30.31 3.29
CA GLU A 612 -7.03 31.66 3.80
C GLU A 612 -6.15 32.72 3.11
N TRP A 613 -4.85 32.44 2.90
CA TRP A 613 -3.92 33.37 2.25
C TRP A 613 -4.26 33.62 0.77
N GLU A 614 -4.66 32.57 0.06
CA GLU A 614 -4.95 32.65 -1.37
C GLU A 614 -6.17 33.54 -1.64
N ALA A 615 -7.22 33.42 -0.81
CA ALA A 615 -8.44 34.21 -0.87
C ALA A 615 -8.25 35.73 -0.64
N GLN A 616 -7.09 36.17 -0.12
CA GLN A 616 -6.81 37.58 0.10
C GLN A 616 -6.37 38.32 -1.18
N PRO A 617 -6.43 39.67 -1.26
CA PRO A 617 -5.94 40.42 -2.42
C PRO A 617 -4.42 40.32 -2.64
N ASP A 618 -3.99 40.06 -3.87
CA ASP A 618 -2.58 39.82 -4.25
C ASP A 618 -1.62 40.99 -3.96
N HIS A 619 -2.12 42.23 -3.92
CA HIS A 619 -1.33 43.42 -3.55
C HIS A 619 -0.80 43.34 -2.10
N ASP A 620 -1.64 42.83 -1.20
CA ASP A 620 -1.40 42.79 0.23
C ASP A 620 -0.88 41.42 0.70
N TYR A 621 -1.21 40.39 -0.06
CA TYR A 621 -0.92 38.98 0.21
C TYR A 621 -0.44 38.31 -1.09
N PRO A 622 0.79 38.62 -1.53
CA PRO A 622 1.36 38.08 -2.76
C PRO A 622 1.44 36.55 -2.76
N LYS A 623 1.39 35.97 -3.96
CA LYS A 623 1.53 34.53 -4.22
C LYS A 623 2.73 34.31 -5.13
N VAL A 624 3.49 33.25 -4.88
CA VAL A 624 4.67 32.86 -5.68
C VAL A 624 4.42 31.50 -6.34
N THR A 625 4.87 31.35 -7.59
CA THR A 625 5.00 30.05 -8.26
C THR A 625 6.46 29.82 -8.64
N SER A 626 6.84 28.60 -9.03
CA SER A 626 8.19 28.33 -9.56
C SER A 626 8.45 28.90 -10.97
N SER A 627 7.61 29.82 -11.42
CA SER A 627 7.59 30.44 -12.74
C SER A 627 7.44 31.98 -12.68
N SER A 628 7.57 32.57 -11.50
CA SER A 628 7.44 34.00 -11.19
C SER A 628 8.65 34.52 -10.43
#